data_AF-A0A952JC85-F1
#
_entry.id   AF-A0A952JC85-F1
#
_cell.length_a   1.000
_cell.length_b   1.000
_cell.length_c   1.000
_cell.angle_alpha   90.00
_cell.angle_beta   90.00
_cell.angle_gamma   90.00
#
_symmetry.space_group_name_H-M   'P 1'
#
loop_
_entity.id
_entity.type
_entity.pdbx_description
1 polymer ?
#
loop_
_entity_poly.entity_id
_entity_poly.type
_entity_poly.pdbx_seq_one_letter_code
_entity_poly.pdbx_strand_id
1 'polypeptide(L)'
;MFKRFVSISQHKKGRFNIDGEWFQFGRKQGINFAEKEKLVAPEISLGGNFSYDEKGEFYSTTTIYGYIKKQGVTDSYKVLMAILNSQLCWWYLVNTGTVLSNGYFRYKPNYIKPFPIPIIPPATTEILDELVTQIIESKRTNNNIRIIELENRINQTVYNLYQLSETEIEEINLINH
;
A
#
# COMPACT_ATOMS: atom_id res chain seq x y z
N MET A 1 14.02 46.49 -24.58
CA MET A 1 12.94 45.98 -25.43
C MET A 1 13.37 44.59 -25.95
N PHE A 2 13.10 43.54 -25.17
CA PHE A 2 13.69 42.20 -25.34
C PHE A 2 12.94 41.33 -26.36
N LYS A 3 13.61 40.95 -27.45
CA LYS A 3 13.33 39.74 -28.24
C LYS A 3 14.48 38.76 -28.01
N ARG A 4 14.28 37.66 -27.27
CA ARG A 4 15.16 36.47 -27.29
C ARG A 4 14.70 35.37 -26.32
N PHE A 5 13.73 34.57 -26.71
CA PHE A 5 13.61 33.20 -26.17
C PHE A 5 13.30 32.24 -27.32
N VAL A 6 14.14 31.21 -27.44
CA VAL A 6 14.02 30.12 -28.40
C VAL A 6 13.29 28.98 -27.71
N SER A 7 12.32 28.38 -28.40
CA SER A 7 11.63 27.16 -27.92
C SER A 7 12.63 26.01 -27.81
N ILE A 8 12.71 25.39 -26.63
CA ILE A 8 13.49 24.18 -26.38
C ILE A 8 12.69 23.00 -26.96
N SER A 9 12.66 22.88 -28.29
CA SER A 9 12.02 21.77 -29.01
C SER A 9 13.02 20.92 -29.80
N GLN A 10 14.32 21.01 -29.52
CA GLN A 10 15.36 20.33 -30.31
C GLN A 10 16.27 19.36 -29.54
N HIS A 11 15.93 18.94 -28.32
CA HIS A 11 16.80 18.04 -27.53
C HIS A 11 16.21 16.68 -27.15
N LYS A 12 15.18 16.20 -27.85
CA LYS A 12 14.79 14.78 -27.79
C LYS A 12 14.50 14.25 -29.18
N LYS A 13 15.50 13.60 -29.77
CA LYS A 13 15.41 12.77 -30.99
C LYS A 13 14.05 12.07 -31.07
N GLY A 14 13.18 12.53 -31.96
CA GLY A 14 12.12 11.78 -32.68
C GLY A 14 11.19 10.83 -31.93
N ARG A 15 11.24 10.71 -30.59
CA ARG A 15 10.51 9.68 -29.83
C ARG A 15 9.03 10.00 -29.58
N PHE A 16 8.57 11.19 -29.99
CA PHE A 16 7.22 11.69 -29.72
C PHE A 16 6.47 12.14 -30.97
N ASN A 17 6.91 11.73 -32.17
CA ASN A 17 6.24 12.11 -33.41
C ASN A 17 5.56 10.89 -34.03
N ILE A 18 4.50 10.41 -33.38
CA ILE A 18 3.57 9.45 -33.96
C ILE A 18 2.26 10.24 -34.07
N ASP A 19 1.90 10.60 -35.30
CA ASP A 19 0.60 11.16 -35.71
C ASP A 19 0.33 12.67 -35.54
N GLY A 20 1.32 13.50 -35.22
CA GLY A 20 1.20 14.96 -35.41
C GLY A 20 0.20 15.71 -34.52
N GLU A 21 -0.27 15.08 -33.43
CA GLU A 21 -1.19 15.72 -32.48
C GLU A 21 -0.47 16.48 -31.37
N TRP A 22 -0.90 17.72 -31.11
CA TRP A 22 -0.21 18.70 -30.26
C TRP A 22 -0.34 18.45 -28.74
N PHE A 23 -1.14 17.46 -28.31
CA PHE A 23 -1.45 17.20 -26.90
C PHE A 23 -0.93 15.86 -26.35
N GLN A 24 -0.02 15.18 -27.05
CA GLN A 24 0.51 13.90 -26.56
C GLN A 24 1.39 14.08 -25.32
N PHE A 25 0.83 13.83 -24.12
CA PHE A 25 1.57 13.68 -22.88
C PHE A 25 2.58 12.53 -23.04
N GLY A 26 3.87 12.86 -22.98
CA GLY A 26 4.97 12.01 -23.43
C GLY A 26 5.26 10.72 -22.66
N ARG A 27 4.35 10.15 -21.85
CA ARG A 27 4.53 8.80 -21.26
C ARG A 27 3.19 8.13 -20.93
N LYS A 28 2.91 6.97 -21.54
CA LYS A 28 1.94 5.97 -21.04
C LYS A 28 2.45 5.24 -19.78
N GLN A 29 3.22 5.90 -18.91
CA GLN A 29 3.76 5.26 -17.70
C GLN A 29 2.68 5.29 -16.61
N GLY A 30 2.07 4.13 -16.36
CA GLY A 30 1.06 3.94 -15.31
C GLY A 30 -0.28 3.40 -15.80
N ILE A 31 -0.68 3.74 -17.04
CA ILE A 31 -1.98 3.34 -17.61
C ILE A 31 -2.10 1.81 -17.71
N ASN A 32 -1.04 1.13 -18.17
CA ASN A 32 -1.04 -0.34 -18.34
C ASN A 32 -1.10 -1.14 -17.02
N PHE A 33 -0.94 -0.47 -15.87
CA PHE A 33 -1.00 -1.09 -14.54
C PHE A 33 -2.24 -0.63 -13.76
N ALA A 34 -3.04 0.28 -14.32
CA ALA A 34 -4.28 0.73 -13.71
C ALA A 34 -5.29 -0.43 -13.66
N GLU A 35 -5.50 -1.08 -14.81
CA GLU A 35 -6.48 -2.16 -15.05
C GLU A 35 -6.10 -3.52 -14.44
N LYS A 36 -5.16 -3.55 -13.49
CA LYS A 36 -4.72 -4.78 -12.82
C LYS A 36 -5.15 -4.77 -11.36
N GLU A 37 -5.54 -5.95 -10.91
CA GLU A 37 -5.71 -6.27 -9.50
C GLU A 37 -4.44 -5.89 -8.71
N LYS A 38 -4.59 -5.04 -7.70
CA LYS A 38 -3.47 -4.45 -6.95
C LYS A 38 -3.89 -4.01 -5.55
N LEU A 39 -2.93 -3.84 -4.65
CA LEU A 39 -3.16 -3.04 -3.44
C LEU A 39 -2.85 -1.58 -3.73
N VAL A 40 -3.56 -0.67 -3.09
CA VAL A 40 -3.32 0.77 -3.16
C VAL A 40 -3.08 1.32 -1.76
N ALA A 41 -2.09 2.20 -1.62
CA ALA A 41 -1.86 2.92 -0.36
C ALA A 41 -1.45 4.38 -0.65
N PRO A 42 -1.88 5.34 0.16
CA PRO A 42 -1.49 6.74 0.01
C PRO A 42 -0.02 6.96 0.43
N GLU A 43 0.65 7.94 -0.19
CA GLU A 43 2.02 8.37 0.16
C GLU A 43 2.09 8.99 1.56
N ILE A 44 0.98 9.54 2.05
CA ILE A 44 0.89 10.13 3.38
C ILE A 44 -0.29 9.48 4.07
N SER A 45 -0.03 8.80 5.18
CA SER A 45 -1.04 8.05 5.94
C SER A 45 -0.77 8.13 7.43
N LEU A 46 -1.84 8.00 8.21
CA LEU A 46 -1.79 7.71 9.63
C LEU A 46 -2.21 6.24 9.78
N GLY A 47 -1.27 5.36 10.11
CA GLY A 47 -1.50 3.91 10.13
C GLY A 47 -1.46 3.23 8.76
N GLY A 48 -1.53 1.89 8.77
CA GLY A 48 -1.64 1.06 7.58
C GLY A 48 -3.00 1.25 6.90
N ASN A 49 -3.02 1.98 5.78
CA ASN A 49 -4.23 2.25 4.99
C ASN A 49 -4.12 1.65 3.59
N PHE A 50 -3.78 0.36 3.53
CA PHE A 50 -3.80 -0.41 2.29
C PHE A 50 -5.23 -0.84 1.97
N SER A 51 -5.63 -0.58 0.74
CA SER A 51 -6.91 -1.02 0.18
C SER A 51 -6.67 -1.96 -0.99
N TYR A 52 -7.59 -2.91 -1.18
CA TYR A 52 -7.52 -3.87 -2.27
C TYR A 52 -8.40 -3.43 -3.44
N ASP A 53 -7.77 -3.17 -4.59
CA ASP A 53 -8.42 -2.85 -5.86
C ASP A 53 -8.50 -4.13 -6.69
N GLU A 54 -9.63 -4.85 -6.54
CA GLU A 54 -9.88 -6.12 -7.23
C GLU A 54 -10.06 -5.93 -8.75
N LYS A 55 -10.71 -4.83 -9.15
CA LYS A 55 -11.10 -4.61 -10.55
C LYS A 55 -10.11 -3.78 -11.34
N GLY A 56 -9.10 -3.20 -10.70
CA GLY A 56 -8.18 -2.26 -11.35
C GLY A 56 -8.88 -0.98 -11.80
N GLU A 57 -9.94 -0.58 -11.12
CA GLU A 57 -10.77 0.57 -11.51
C GLU A 57 -10.18 1.89 -11.00
N PHE A 58 -9.30 1.84 -10.00
CA PHE A 58 -8.77 3.04 -9.36
C PHE A 58 -7.49 3.54 -10.05
N TYR A 59 -7.60 4.74 -10.62
CA TYR A 59 -6.47 5.50 -11.15
C TYR A 59 -5.80 6.28 -10.02
N SER A 60 -4.55 5.95 -9.75
CA SER A 60 -3.74 6.62 -8.75
C SER A 60 -3.00 7.81 -9.38
N THR A 61 -3.22 9.00 -8.82
CA THR A 61 -2.40 10.20 -9.06
C THR A 61 -1.03 10.08 -8.37
N THR A 62 -0.21 11.13 -8.40
CA THR A 62 1.16 11.16 -7.82
C THR A 62 1.28 10.83 -6.33
N THR A 63 0.17 10.75 -5.59
CA THR A 63 0.15 10.57 -4.14
C THR A 63 -0.36 9.20 -3.69
N ILE A 64 -0.69 8.30 -4.60
CA ILE A 64 -1.14 6.94 -4.28
C ILE A 64 -0.25 5.94 -5.02
N TYR A 65 0.26 4.94 -4.30
CA TYR A 65 1.09 3.89 -4.86
C TYR A 65 0.27 2.61 -5.04
N GLY A 66 0.43 1.96 -6.20
CA GLY A 66 -0.11 0.64 -6.49
C GLY A 66 0.93 -0.46 -6.30
N TYR A 67 0.57 -1.53 -5.59
CA TYR A 67 1.42 -2.69 -5.32
C TYR A 67 0.87 -3.90 -6.05
N ILE A 68 1.65 -4.42 -7.00
CA ILE A 68 1.30 -5.58 -7.82
C ILE A 68 2.20 -6.73 -7.40
N LYS A 69 1.63 -7.93 -7.22
CA LYS A 69 2.38 -9.14 -6.91
C LYS A 69 3.39 -9.48 -8.00
N LYS A 70 4.58 -9.92 -7.59
CA LYS A 70 5.54 -10.53 -8.51
C LYS A 70 5.02 -11.89 -8.96
N GLN A 71 5.35 -12.30 -10.19
CA GLN A 71 5.08 -13.66 -10.66
C GLN A 71 5.69 -14.69 -9.69
N GLY A 72 4.90 -15.69 -9.29
CA GLY A 72 5.29 -16.74 -8.35
C GLY A 72 4.86 -16.52 -6.89
N VAL A 73 4.31 -15.34 -6.53
CA VAL A 73 3.70 -15.12 -5.22
C VAL A 73 2.30 -15.71 -5.20
N THR A 74 2.10 -16.74 -4.38
CA THR A 74 0.82 -17.46 -4.23
C THR A 74 -0.13 -16.81 -3.23
N ASP A 75 0.37 -15.89 -2.39
CA ASP A 75 -0.43 -15.26 -1.34
C ASP A 75 -1.57 -14.41 -1.92
N SER A 76 -2.73 -14.49 -1.28
CA SER A 76 -3.90 -13.66 -1.62
C SER A 76 -3.61 -12.19 -1.32
N TYR A 77 -4.13 -11.28 -2.16
CA TYR A 77 -4.04 -9.85 -1.88
C TYR A 77 -4.74 -9.46 -0.58
N LYS A 78 -5.81 -10.16 -0.19
CA LYS A 78 -6.49 -9.93 1.09
C LYS A 78 -5.58 -10.26 2.28
N VAL A 79 -4.82 -11.34 2.20
CA VAL A 79 -3.87 -11.74 3.25
C VAL A 79 -2.70 -10.76 3.34
N LEU A 80 -2.14 -10.36 2.19
CA LEU A 80 -1.12 -9.32 2.14
C LEU A 80 -1.65 -8.00 2.71
N MET A 81 -2.88 -7.62 2.39
CA MET A 81 -3.54 -6.43 2.93
C MET A 81 -3.70 -6.52 4.45
N ALA A 82 -4.09 -7.68 4.99
CA ALA A 82 -4.22 -7.89 6.43
C ALA A 82 -2.89 -7.68 7.15
N ILE A 83 -1.80 -8.23 6.61
CA ILE A 83 -0.45 -8.09 7.18
C ILE A 83 0.01 -6.63 7.08
N LEU A 84 -0.17 -5.97 5.92
CA LEU A 84 0.29 -4.60 5.70
C LEU A 84 -0.52 -3.55 6.50
N ASN A 85 -1.77 -3.86 6.86
CA ASN A 85 -2.59 -3.05 7.75
C ASN A 85 -2.42 -3.38 9.23
N SER A 86 -1.58 -4.36 9.59
CA SER A 86 -1.36 -4.74 10.98
C SER A 86 -0.52 -3.71 11.75
N GLN A 87 -0.66 -3.72 13.07
CA GLN A 87 0.14 -2.90 13.99
C GLN A 87 1.64 -3.19 13.87
N LEU A 88 2.03 -4.44 13.58
CA LEU A 88 3.43 -4.81 13.35
C LEU A 88 4.01 -4.08 12.12
N CYS A 89 3.30 -4.10 10.99
CA CYS A 89 3.75 -3.40 9.79
C CYS A 89 3.83 -1.89 10.04
N TRP A 90 2.86 -1.34 10.78
CA TRP A 90 2.87 0.07 11.15
C TRP A 90 4.06 0.43 12.05
N TRP A 91 4.32 -0.35 13.11
CA TRP A 91 5.49 -0.19 13.97
C TRP A 91 6.80 -0.24 13.17
N TYR A 92 6.92 -1.17 12.22
CA TYR A 92 8.08 -1.24 11.34
C TYR A 92 8.26 0.03 10.51
N LEU A 93 7.17 0.55 9.93
CA LEU A 93 7.20 1.75 9.09
C LEU A 93 7.49 3.01 9.91
N VAL A 94 7.04 3.09 11.15
CA VAL A 94 7.37 4.20 12.06
C VAL A 94 8.86 4.20 12.39
N ASN A 95 9.44 3.03 12.64
CA ASN A 95 10.86 2.90 13.01
C ASN A 95 11.82 3.03 11.81
N THR A 96 11.37 2.71 10.59
CA THR A 96 12.21 2.77 9.38
C THR A 96 11.97 4.00 8.51
N GLY A 97 10.79 4.61 8.65
CA GLY A 97 10.35 5.75 7.86
C GLY A 97 10.86 7.09 8.39
N THR A 98 10.67 8.14 7.58
CA THR A 98 10.93 9.52 8.02
C THR A 98 9.63 10.13 8.53
N VAL A 99 9.64 10.58 9.78
CA VAL A 99 8.53 11.31 10.40
C VAL A 99 8.32 12.63 9.66
N LEU A 100 7.10 12.90 9.20
CA LEU A 100 6.67 14.24 8.82
C LEU A 100 6.09 14.94 10.06
N SER A 101 6.13 16.27 10.09
CA SER A 101 5.54 17.04 11.19
C SER A 101 4.08 16.63 11.44
N ASN A 102 3.66 16.62 12.72
CA ASN A 102 2.33 16.23 13.22
C ASN A 102 1.98 14.73 13.15
N GLY A 103 2.95 13.82 13.20
CA GLY A 103 2.69 12.37 13.33
C GLY A 103 2.27 11.68 12.04
N TYR A 104 2.36 12.37 10.89
CA TYR A 104 2.17 11.76 9.58
C TYR A 104 3.46 11.11 9.09
N PHE A 105 3.35 9.99 8.39
CA PHE A 105 4.52 9.29 7.85
C PHE A 105 4.46 9.30 6.32
N ARG A 106 5.64 9.47 5.69
CA ARG A 106 5.76 9.41 4.23
C ARG A 106 6.04 7.98 3.77
N TYR A 107 5.03 7.34 3.19
CA TYR A 107 5.07 6.02 2.59
C TYR A 107 5.63 6.10 1.19
N LYS A 108 6.94 5.95 1.09
CA LYS A 108 7.56 5.58 -0.19
C LYS A 108 7.58 4.05 -0.27
N PRO A 109 7.30 3.44 -1.43
CA PRO A 109 7.42 1.99 -1.64
C PRO A 109 8.76 1.40 -1.19
N ASN A 110 9.82 2.22 -1.17
CA ASN A 110 11.14 1.84 -0.69
C ASN A 110 11.19 1.45 0.80
N TYR A 111 10.28 1.95 1.64
CA TYR A 111 10.21 1.58 3.07
C TYR A 111 9.45 0.28 3.30
N ILE A 112 8.48 -0.06 2.44
CA ILE A 112 7.71 -1.31 2.53
C ILE A 112 8.51 -2.48 1.92
N LYS A 113 9.28 -2.22 0.87
CA LYS A 113 10.10 -3.24 0.19
C LYS A 113 11.01 -4.09 1.11
N PRO A 114 11.68 -3.52 2.14
CA PRO A 114 12.48 -4.30 3.08
C PRO A 114 11.67 -5.01 4.17
N PHE A 115 10.36 -4.79 4.27
CA PHE A 115 9.52 -5.47 5.26
C PHE A 115 9.47 -6.98 4.96
N PRO A 116 9.92 -7.84 5.88
CA PRO A 116 9.97 -9.28 5.63
C PRO A 116 8.57 -9.87 5.76
N ILE A 117 8.05 -10.48 4.68
CA ILE A 117 6.82 -11.27 4.73
C ILE A 117 7.22 -12.75 4.87
N PRO A 118 6.91 -13.41 5.99
CA PRO A 118 7.23 -14.83 6.18
C PRO A 118 6.34 -15.70 5.28
N ILE A 119 6.70 -16.97 5.16
CA ILE A 119 5.85 -17.95 4.48
C ILE A 119 4.58 -18.13 5.32
N ILE A 120 3.42 -17.86 4.73
CA ILE A 120 2.14 -17.93 5.43
C ILE A 120 1.58 -19.36 5.31
N PRO A 121 1.35 -20.08 6.42
CA PRO A 121 0.73 -21.40 6.38
C PRO A 121 -0.71 -21.31 5.82
N PRO A 122 -1.20 -22.35 5.10
CA PRO A 122 -2.56 -22.36 4.56
C PRO A 122 -3.65 -22.07 5.61
N ALA A 123 -3.51 -22.63 6.82
CA ALA A 123 -4.44 -22.38 7.92
C ALA A 123 -4.49 -20.89 8.31
N THR A 124 -3.33 -20.22 8.35
CA THR A 124 -3.25 -18.78 8.66
C THR A 124 -3.84 -17.95 7.51
N THR A 125 -3.62 -18.35 6.26
CA THR A 125 -4.22 -17.72 5.08
C THR A 125 -5.74 -17.74 5.16
N GLU A 126 -6.35 -18.89 5.49
CA GLU A 126 -7.80 -19.02 5.65
C GLU A 126 -8.35 -18.13 6.77
N ILE A 127 -7.70 -18.13 7.94
CA ILE A 127 -8.09 -17.29 9.08
C ILE A 127 -8.05 -15.80 8.69
N LEU A 128 -6.96 -15.35 8.07
CA LEU A 128 -6.81 -13.95 7.68
C LEU A 128 -7.82 -13.54 6.61
N ASP A 129 -8.12 -14.42 5.64
CA ASP A 129 -9.11 -14.14 4.59
C ASP A 129 -10.52 -13.99 5.18
N GLU A 130 -10.88 -14.86 6.14
CA GLU A 130 -12.15 -14.80 6.84
C GLU A 130 -12.27 -13.50 7.65
N LEU A 131 -11.23 -13.15 8.42
CA LEU A 131 -11.20 -11.91 9.22
C LEU A 131 -11.36 -10.67 8.35
N VAL A 132 -10.64 -10.59 7.23
CA VAL A 132 -10.76 -9.48 6.27
C VAL A 132 -12.18 -9.38 5.72
N THR A 133 -12.79 -10.52 5.37
CA THR A 133 -14.16 -10.56 4.87
C THR A 133 -15.15 -10.04 5.91
N GLN A 134 -15.01 -10.47 7.17
CA GLN A 134 -15.83 -9.98 8.30
C GLN A 134 -15.64 -8.47 8.55
N ILE A 135 -14.43 -7.92 8.38
CA ILE A 135 -14.18 -6.47 8.50
C ILE A 135 -14.90 -5.71 7.40
N ILE A 136 -14.83 -6.19 6.15
CA ILE A 136 -15.51 -5.54 5.02
C ILE A 136 -17.02 -5.52 5.25
N GLU A 137 -17.59 -6.61 5.74
CA GLU A 137 -19.02 -6.68 6.12
C GLU A 137 -19.37 -5.74 7.28
N SER A 138 -18.53 -5.70 8.32
CA SER A 138 -18.73 -4.83 9.49
C SER A 138 -18.62 -3.34 9.13
N LYS A 139 -17.77 -2.99 8.15
CA LYS A 139 -17.68 -1.64 7.59
C LYS A 139 -18.94 -1.23 6.84
N ARG A 140 -19.68 -2.17 6.23
CA ARG A 140 -20.98 -1.87 5.59
C ARG A 140 -22.08 -1.57 6.62
N THR A 141 -22.01 -2.18 7.79
CA THR A 141 -22.98 -2.00 8.88
C THR A 141 -22.58 -0.93 9.88
N ASN A 142 -21.45 -0.24 9.67
CA ASN A 142 -20.86 0.77 10.58
C ASN A 142 -20.68 0.30 12.02
N ASN A 143 -20.39 -1.00 12.22
CA ASN A 143 -20.16 -1.56 13.55
C ASN A 143 -18.70 -1.38 13.99
N ASN A 144 -18.36 -0.17 14.47
CA ASN A 144 -16.99 0.20 14.83
C ASN A 144 -16.39 -0.68 15.94
N ILE A 145 -17.20 -1.10 16.92
CA ILE A 145 -16.73 -1.98 18.00
C ILE A 145 -16.27 -3.32 17.41
N ARG A 146 -17.09 -3.90 16.53
CA ARG A 146 -16.75 -5.16 15.85
C ARG A 146 -15.53 -5.03 14.96
N ILE A 147 -15.36 -3.90 14.28
CA ILE A 147 -14.17 -3.64 13.45
C ILE A 147 -12.91 -3.67 14.31
N ILE A 148 -12.90 -2.97 15.45
CA ILE A 148 -11.75 -2.94 16.38
C ILE A 148 -11.43 -4.35 16.90
N GLU A 149 -12.44 -5.14 17.28
CA GLU A 149 -12.24 -6.54 17.70
C GLU A 149 -11.57 -7.38 16.61
N LEU A 150 -12.03 -7.25 15.36
CA LEU A 150 -11.50 -8.00 14.23
C LEU A 150 -10.09 -7.57 13.86
N GLU A 151 -9.80 -6.26 13.90
CA GLU A 151 -8.45 -5.73 13.71
C GLU A 151 -7.48 -6.25 14.77
N ASN A 152 -7.91 -6.31 16.04
CA ASN A 152 -7.13 -6.91 17.11
C ASN A 152 -6.87 -8.42 16.88
N ARG A 153 -7.86 -9.16 16.37
CA ARG A 153 -7.66 -10.58 16.01
C ARG A 153 -6.68 -10.75 14.85
N ILE A 154 -6.69 -9.85 13.86
CA ILE A 154 -5.67 -9.83 12.80
C ILE A 154 -4.30 -9.59 13.41
N ASN A 155 -4.15 -8.58 14.27
CA ASN A 155 -2.87 -8.27 14.92
C ASN A 155 -2.32 -9.48 15.69
N GLN A 156 -3.15 -10.15 16.49
CA GLN A 156 -2.73 -11.37 17.21
C GLN A 156 -2.32 -12.50 16.27
N THR A 157 -3.06 -12.70 15.17
CA THR A 157 -2.72 -13.70 14.15
C THR A 157 -1.38 -13.38 13.49
N VAL A 158 -1.12 -12.10 13.21
CA VAL A 158 0.15 -11.63 12.64
C VAL A 158 1.29 -11.77 13.66
N TYR A 159 1.10 -11.43 14.93
CA TYR A 159 2.13 -11.61 15.96
C TYR A 159 2.54 -13.08 16.09
N ASN A 160 1.57 -13.99 16.07
CA ASN A 160 1.83 -15.43 16.08
C ASN A 160 2.55 -15.91 14.82
N LEU A 161 2.20 -15.36 13.65
CA LEU A 161 2.87 -15.67 12.38
C LEU A 161 4.36 -15.29 12.40
N TYR A 162 4.70 -14.18 13.07
CA TYR A 162 6.08 -13.70 13.23
C TYR A 162 6.78 -14.23 14.48
N GLN A 163 6.09 -15.07 15.28
CA GLN A 163 6.61 -15.65 16.52
C GLN A 163 7.12 -14.61 17.52
N LEU A 164 6.40 -13.48 17.63
CA LEU A 164 6.78 -12.39 18.53
C LEU A 164 6.55 -12.79 19.99
N SER A 165 7.47 -12.36 20.84
CA SER A 165 7.37 -12.45 22.30
C SER A 165 6.41 -11.42 22.87
N GLU A 166 5.93 -11.66 24.09
CA GLU A 166 5.06 -10.70 24.81
C GLU A 166 5.71 -9.32 24.95
N THR A 167 7.01 -9.28 25.21
CA THR A 167 7.78 -8.02 25.33
C THR A 167 7.81 -7.24 24.02
N GLU A 168 7.97 -7.92 22.87
CA GLU A 168 7.96 -7.26 21.56
C GLU A 168 6.55 -6.76 21.21
N ILE A 169 5.51 -7.51 21.57
CA ILE A 169 4.12 -7.10 21.38
C ILE A 169 3.81 -5.84 22.21
N GLU A 170 4.29 -5.76 23.44
CA GLU A 170 4.16 -4.56 24.27
C GLU A 170 4.84 -3.34 23.65
N GLU A 171 6.08 -3.49 23.16
CA GLU A 171 6.80 -2.42 22.45
C GLU A 171 6.04 -1.93 21.22
N ILE A 172 5.44 -2.85 20.45
CA ILE A 172 4.62 -2.51 19.28
C ILE A 172 3.39 -1.69 19.67
N ASN A 173 2.72 -2.08 20.76
CA ASN A 173 1.51 -1.41 21.22
C ASN A 173 1.79 0.00 21.78
N LEU A 174 2.98 0.25 22.33
CA LEU A 174 3.37 1.56 22.86
C LEU A 174 3.48 2.66 21.80
N ILE A 175 3.85 2.32 20.56
CA ILE A 175 3.97 3.29 19.45
C ILE A 175 2.60 3.75 18.92
N ASN A 176 1.53 3.03 19.26
CA ASN A 176 0.17 3.27 18.77
C ASN A 176 -0.67 4.21 19.64
N HIS A 177 -0.08 4.80 20.68
CA HIS A 177 -0.70 5.76 21.61
C HIS A 177 -0.03 7.13 21.51
#